data_AF-A0A5C3LED4-F1
#
_entry.id   AF-A0A5C3LED4-F1
#
_cell.length_a   1.000
_cell.length_b   1.000
_cell.length_c   1.000
_cell.angle_alpha   90.00
_cell.angle_beta   90.00
_cell.angle_gamma   90.00
#
_symmetry.space_group_name_H-M   'P 1'
#
loop_
_entity.id
_entity.type
_entity.pdbx_description
1 polymer ?
#
loop_
_entity_poly.entity_id
_entity_poly.type
_entity_poly.pdbx_seq_one_letter_code
_entity_poly.pdbx_strand_id
1 'polypeptide(L)'
;MLFIGAEGALGIVTKAAVTIHLAPLLPTTVAIVHFPEVWTATEAVIDIMNQVAECVKLLDDLFMAATNKYSVSKCKWPEKDSLFFKLQGPTEASILETVKVVKKVIEKH
;
A
#
# COMPACT_ATOMS: atom_id res chain seq x y z
N MET A 1 -21.40 8.85 16.13
CA MET A 1 -20.45 9.48 15.19
C MET A 1 -21.16 10.68 14.53
N LEU A 2 -21.36 11.77 15.28
CA LEU A 2 -22.17 12.91 14.82
C LEU A 2 -21.33 13.99 14.12
N PHE A 3 -20.12 14.27 14.60
CA PHE A 3 -19.25 15.30 14.02
C PHE A 3 -18.24 14.78 12.99
N ILE A 4 -17.99 13.46 12.93
CA ILE A 4 -17.07 12.88 11.94
C ILE A 4 -17.79 12.84 10.60
N GLY A 5 -17.23 13.49 9.58
CA GLY A 5 -17.86 13.62 8.27
C GLY A 5 -18.93 14.71 8.18
N ALA A 6 -19.05 15.58 9.17
CA ALA A 6 -20.04 16.66 9.18
C ALA A 6 -19.71 17.83 8.24
N GLU A 7 -18.49 17.89 7.71
CA GLU A 7 -18.04 18.90 6.72
C GLU A 7 -18.40 20.36 7.08
N GLY A 8 -18.48 20.67 8.39
CA GLY A 8 -18.83 22.00 8.90
C GLY A 8 -20.33 22.29 9.06
N ALA A 9 -21.22 21.37 8.68
CA ALA A 9 -22.68 21.57 8.78
C ALA A 9 -23.22 21.53 10.22
N LEU A 10 -22.52 20.87 11.13
CA LEU A 10 -22.97 20.65 12.52
C LEU A 10 -22.25 21.54 13.54
N GLY A 11 -21.33 22.40 13.09
CA GLY A 11 -20.56 23.32 13.94
C GLY A 11 -19.04 23.15 13.81
N ILE A 12 -18.29 23.87 14.66
CA ILE A 12 -16.82 23.94 14.62
C ILE A 12 -16.22 23.12 15.78
N VAL A 13 -15.35 22.16 15.45
CA VAL A 13 -14.58 21.39 16.46
C VAL A 13 -13.40 22.23 16.94
N THR A 14 -13.44 22.71 18.18
CA THR A 14 -12.39 23.58 18.75
C THR A 14 -11.34 22.83 19.57
N LYS A 15 -11.65 21.62 20.03
CA LYS A 15 -10.73 20.77 20.80
C LYS A 15 -10.95 19.31 20.40
N ALA A 16 -9.85 18.60 20.17
CA ALA A 16 -9.85 17.16 19.95
C ALA A 16 -8.75 16.54 20.83
N ALA A 17 -9.09 15.47 21.55
CA ALA A 17 -8.11 14.62 22.19
C ALA A 17 -7.73 13.51 21.20
N VAL A 18 -6.45 13.43 20.87
CA VAL A 18 -5.91 12.42 19.94
C VAL A 18 -4.89 11.59 20.71
N THR A 19 -5.01 10.26 20.61
CA THR A 19 -3.99 9.35 21.13
C THR A 19 -2.81 9.32 20.17
N ILE A 20 -1.63 9.67 20.67
CA ILE A 20 -0.38 9.59 19.90
C ILE A 20 0.31 8.28 20.26
N HIS A 21 0.60 7.48 19.24
CA HIS A 21 1.44 6.29 19.36
C HIS A 21 2.83 6.59 18.79
N LEU A 22 3.88 6.02 19.40
CA LEU A 22 5.23 6.11 18.86
C LEU A 22 5.29 5.41 17.50
N ALA A 23 5.89 6.08 16.52
CA ALA A 23 6.12 5.48 15.21
C ALA A 23 7.14 4.34 15.35
N PRO A 24 6.80 3.11 14.93
CA PRO A 24 7.74 2.00 14.99
C PRO A 24 8.90 2.25 14.02
N LEU A 25 10.13 2.23 14.54
CA LEU A 25 11.37 2.33 13.74
C LEU A 25 11.76 0.95 13.20
N LEU A 26 10.88 0.36 12.41
CA LEU A 26 11.10 -0.94 11.81
C LEU A 26 11.73 -0.80 10.42
N PRO A 27 12.70 -1.65 10.07
CA PRO A 27 13.13 -1.81 8.70
C PRO A 27 11.91 -1.95 7.78
N THR A 28 11.90 -1.19 6.70
CA THR A 28 10.77 -1.11 5.76
C THR A 28 11.30 -1.33 4.34
N THR A 29 10.60 -2.15 3.57
CA THR A 29 10.86 -2.38 2.15
C THR A 29 9.56 -2.24 1.37
N VAL A 30 9.68 -1.83 0.11
CA VAL A 30 8.56 -1.76 -0.82
C VAL A 30 8.71 -2.88 -1.84
N ALA A 31 7.72 -3.75 -1.92
CA ALA A 31 7.62 -4.74 -2.99
C ALA A 31 6.70 -4.21 -4.09
N ILE A 32 7.09 -4.40 -5.34
CA ILE A 32 6.37 -3.93 -6.52
C ILE A 32 6.06 -5.14 -7.40
N VAL A 33 4.80 -5.24 -7.83
CA VAL A 33 4.29 -6.38 -8.59
C VAL A 33 3.47 -5.83 -9.74
N HIS A 34 3.72 -6.32 -10.94
CA HIS A 34 3.06 -5.87 -12.16
C HIS A 34 2.07 -6.92 -12.65
N PHE A 35 0.85 -6.50 -12.92
CA PHE A 35 -0.22 -7.34 -13.45
C PHE A 35 -0.54 -6.93 -14.88
N PRO A 36 -1.01 -7.87 -15.72
CA PRO A 36 -1.51 -7.54 -17.05
C PRO A 36 -2.89 -6.86 -17.00
N GLU A 37 -3.69 -7.15 -15.96
CA GLU A 37 -5.07 -6.66 -15.81
C GLU A 37 -5.36 -6.23 -14.36
N VAL A 38 -6.09 -5.12 -14.21
CA VAL A 38 -6.52 -4.56 -12.92
C VAL A 38 -7.39 -5.51 -12.09
N TRP A 39 -8.17 -6.39 -12.74
CA TRP A 39 -9.05 -7.34 -12.06
C TRP A 39 -8.24 -8.35 -11.23
N THR A 40 -7.26 -8.98 -11.87
CA THR A 40 -6.32 -9.92 -11.24
C THR A 40 -5.56 -9.26 -10.09
N ALA A 41 -5.12 -8.01 -10.28
CA ALA A 41 -4.48 -7.25 -9.21
C ALA A 41 -5.43 -7.06 -8.00
N THR A 42 -6.70 -6.73 -8.26
CA THR A 42 -7.69 -6.50 -7.19
C THR A 42 -8.00 -7.78 -6.42
N GLU A 43 -8.16 -8.91 -7.11
CA GLU A 43 -8.36 -10.22 -6.45
C GLU A 43 -7.15 -10.62 -5.60
N ALA A 44 -5.94 -10.40 -6.11
CA ALA A 44 -4.71 -10.62 -5.35
C ALA A 44 -4.63 -9.74 -4.09
N VAL A 45 -5.04 -8.46 -4.17
CA VAL A 45 -5.10 -7.55 -3.01
C VAL A 45 -6.01 -8.10 -1.93
N ILE A 46 -7.19 -8.60 -2.28
CA ILE A 46 -8.16 -9.14 -1.33
C ILE A 46 -7.55 -10.33 -0.57
N ASP A 47 -6.91 -11.25 -1.30
CA ASP A 47 -6.26 -12.42 -0.69
C ASP A 47 -5.08 -12.04 0.23
N ILE A 48 -4.32 -10.99 -0.13
CA ILE A 48 -3.14 -10.52 0.62
C ILE A 48 -3.52 -9.71 1.86
N MET A 49 -4.55 -8.85 1.76
CA MET A 49 -5.05 -8.01 2.87
C MET A 49 -5.49 -8.85 4.06
N ASN A 50 -6.03 -10.04 3.82
CA ASN A 50 -6.44 -10.96 4.87
C ASN A 50 -5.27 -11.61 5.62
N GLN A 51 -4.03 -11.49 5.13
CA GLN A 51 -2.89 -12.25 5.64
C GLN A 51 -1.77 -11.37 6.21
N VAL A 52 -1.34 -10.31 5.51
CA VAL A 52 0.00 -9.74 5.80
C VAL A 52 0.22 -8.25 5.47
N ALA A 53 -0.61 -7.59 4.66
CA ALA A 53 -0.28 -6.24 4.20
C ALA A 53 -0.85 -5.15 5.10
N GLU A 54 0.04 -4.34 5.68
CA GLU A 54 -0.34 -3.13 6.42
C GLU A 54 -0.76 -1.97 5.49
N CYS A 55 -0.20 -1.93 4.28
CA CYS A 55 -0.58 -0.96 3.25
C CYS A 55 -0.30 -1.51 1.86
N VAL A 56 -1.32 -1.45 1.02
CA VAL A 56 -1.26 -1.80 -0.40
C VAL A 56 -1.81 -0.64 -1.21
N LYS A 57 -1.16 -0.32 -2.32
CA LYS A 57 -1.63 0.66 -3.30
C LYS A 57 -1.67 0.04 -4.67
N LEU A 58 -2.80 0.18 -5.34
CA LEU A 58 -2.97 -0.11 -6.75
C LEU A 58 -2.69 1.15 -7.55
N LEU A 59 -1.79 1.05 -8.52
CA LEU A 59 -1.39 2.11 -9.44
C LEU A 59 -1.74 1.61 -10.84
N ASP A 60 -2.59 2.34 -11.56
CA ASP A 60 -2.92 2.03 -12.94
C ASP A 60 -1.76 2.39 -13.89
N ASP A 61 -1.88 1.96 -15.14
CA ASP A 61 -0.92 2.25 -16.20
C ASP A 61 -0.65 3.76 -16.37
N LEU A 62 -1.68 4.61 -16.28
CA LEU A 62 -1.55 6.05 -16.38
C LEU A 62 -0.77 6.65 -15.20
N PHE A 63 -1.03 6.20 -13.97
CA PHE A 63 -0.27 6.62 -12.81
C PHE A 63 1.18 6.13 -12.89
N MET A 64 1.43 4.94 -13.42
CA MET A 64 2.78 4.43 -13.66
C MET A 64 3.52 5.24 -14.73
N ALA A 65 2.83 5.65 -15.80
CA ALA A 65 3.38 6.55 -16.82
C ALA A 65 3.74 7.93 -16.24
N ALA A 66 2.85 8.51 -15.44
CA ALA A 66 3.13 9.75 -14.73
C ALA A 66 4.32 9.59 -13.75
N THR A 67 4.39 8.47 -13.04
CA THR A 67 5.51 8.16 -12.13
C THR A 67 6.82 8.09 -12.91
N ASN A 68 6.86 7.39 -14.04
CA ASN A 68 8.07 7.30 -14.87
C ASN A 68 8.50 8.66 -15.45
N LYS A 69 7.54 9.55 -15.74
CA LYS A 69 7.79 10.84 -16.36
C LYS A 69 8.22 11.92 -15.36
N TYR A 70 7.64 11.93 -14.17
CA TYR A 70 7.80 13.01 -13.19
C TYR A 70 8.52 12.59 -11.90
N SER A 71 8.77 11.30 -11.66
CA SER A 71 9.49 10.89 -10.46
C SER A 71 10.97 11.28 -10.52
N VAL A 72 11.51 11.62 -9.34
CA VAL A 72 12.95 11.85 -9.12
C VAL A 72 13.74 10.54 -9.05
N SER A 73 13.06 9.39 -9.13
CA SER A 73 13.65 8.06 -9.05
C SER A 73 14.31 7.67 -10.37
N LYS A 74 15.52 7.10 -10.31
CA LYS A 74 16.21 6.58 -11.51
C LYS A 74 15.62 5.29 -12.06
N CYS A 75 14.72 4.65 -11.31
CA CYS A 75 14.10 3.38 -11.68
C CYS A 75 12.87 3.64 -12.55
N LYS A 76 12.89 3.11 -13.78
CA LYS A 76 11.73 3.12 -14.67
C LYS A 76 11.01 1.79 -14.56
N TRP A 77 9.70 1.84 -14.38
CA TRP A 77 8.85 0.68 -14.22
C TRP A 77 8.04 0.45 -15.51
N PRO A 78 7.58 -0.78 -15.78
CA PRO A 78 6.61 -1.00 -16.85
C PRO A 78 5.31 -0.22 -16.58
N GLU A 79 4.78 0.43 -17.60
CA GLU A 79 3.51 1.16 -17.58
C GLU A 79 2.35 0.14 -17.63
N LYS A 80 2.13 -0.55 -16.51
CA LYS A 80 1.11 -1.57 -16.31
C LYS A 80 0.48 -1.40 -14.94
N ASP A 81 -0.72 -1.96 -14.76
CA ASP A 81 -1.35 -2.06 -13.45
C ASP A 81 -0.39 -2.70 -12.44
N SER A 82 -0.12 -1.99 -11.36
CA SER A 82 0.95 -2.32 -10.42
C SER A 82 0.47 -2.22 -8.99
N LEU A 83 0.83 -3.22 -8.18
CA LEU A 83 0.60 -3.23 -6.75
C LEU A 83 1.89 -2.91 -6.00
N PHE A 84 1.79 -1.94 -5.10
CA PHE A 84 2.87 -1.50 -4.23
C PHE A 84 2.54 -1.93 -2.81
N PHE A 85 3.36 -2.80 -2.25
CA PHE A 85 3.20 -3.30 -0.89
C PHE A 85 4.25 -2.66 0.01
N LYS A 86 3.80 -1.99 1.07
CA LYS A 86 4.68 -1.57 2.15
C LYS A 86 4.82 -2.73 3.13
N LEU A 87 6.04 -3.26 3.24
CA LEU A 87 6.37 -4.37 4.14
C LEU A 87 7.33 -3.87 5.21
N GLN A 88 7.01 -4.15 6.47
CA GLN A 88 7.85 -3.78 7.60
C GLN A 88 7.84 -4.92 8.63
N GLY A 89 8.93 -5.03 9.38
CA GLY A 89 9.11 -6.11 10.35
C GLY A 89 10.33 -5.90 11.23
N PRO A 90 10.42 -6.60 12.37
CA PRO A 90 11.51 -6.45 13.34
C PRO A 90 12.88 -6.84 12.79
N THR A 91 12.92 -7.74 11.80
CA THR A 91 14.17 -8.21 11.17
C THR A 91 14.02 -8.33 9.66
N GLU A 92 15.12 -8.26 8.93
CA GLU A 92 15.11 -8.49 7.47
C GLU A 92 14.56 -9.89 7.12
N ALA A 93 14.88 -10.90 7.93
CA ALA A 93 14.32 -12.24 7.79
C ALA A 93 12.78 -12.24 7.88
N SER A 94 12.19 -11.52 8.84
CA SER A 94 10.72 -11.42 8.94
C SER A 94 10.09 -10.76 7.70
N ILE A 95 10.75 -9.75 7.13
CA ILE A 95 10.28 -9.08 5.92
C ILE A 95 10.36 -10.06 4.74
N LEU A 96 11.45 -10.82 4.62
CA LEU A 96 11.60 -11.83 3.57
C LEU A 96 10.56 -12.95 3.66
N GLU A 97 10.18 -13.39 4.87
CA GLU A 97 9.09 -14.34 5.05
C GLU A 97 7.76 -13.75 4.57
N THR A 98 7.46 -12.50 4.93
CA THR A 98 6.27 -11.80 4.42
C THR A 98 6.29 -11.67 2.90
N VAL A 99 7.45 -11.34 2.30
CA VAL A 99 7.63 -11.30 0.85
C VAL A 99 7.33 -12.67 0.21
N LYS A 100 7.77 -13.77 0.82
CA LYS A 100 7.48 -15.13 0.33
C LYS A 100 5.98 -15.44 0.36
N VAL A 101 5.28 -15.05 1.43
CA VAL A 101 3.82 -15.21 1.52
C VAL A 101 3.12 -14.41 0.44
N VAL A 102 3.47 -13.12 0.30
CA VAL A 102 2.91 -12.23 -0.73
C VAL A 102 3.17 -12.81 -2.12
N LYS A 103 4.40 -13.25 -2.40
CA LYS A 103 4.76 -13.87 -3.68
C LYS A 103 3.92 -15.11 -3.97
N LYS A 104 3.75 -16.00 -3.00
CA LYS A 104 2.94 -17.22 -3.15
C LYS A 104 1.48 -16.92 -3.47
N VAL A 105 0.91 -15.86 -2.87
CA VAL A 105 -0.46 -15.44 -3.18
C VAL A 105 -0.52 -14.86 -4.59
N ILE A 106 0.44 -14.04 -4.98
CA ILE A 106 0.52 -13.46 -6.33
C ILE A 106 0.67 -14.56 -7.38
N GLU A 107 1.50 -15.57 -7.17
CA GLU A 107 1.70 -16.67 -8.15
C GLU A 107 0.44 -17.50 -8.43
N LYS A 108 -0.61 -17.35 -7.62
CA LYS A 108 -1.92 -17.98 -7.83
C LYS A 108 -2.81 -17.19 -8.81
N HIS A 109 -2.49 -15.91 -9.04
CA HIS A 109 -3.28 -14.93 -9.81
C HIS A 109 -2.51 -14.48 -11.05
#